data_AF-A0A804NVU5-F1
#
_entry.id   AF-A0A804NVU5-F1
#
_cell.length_a   1.000
_cell.length_b   1.000
_cell.length_c   1.000
_cell.angle_alpha   90.00
_cell.angle_beta   90.00
_cell.angle_gamma   90.00
#
_symmetry.space_group_name_H-M   'P 1'
#
loop_
_entity.id
_entity.type
_entity.pdbx_description
1 polymer ?
#
loop_
_entity_poly.entity_id
_entity_poly.type
_entity_poly.pdbx_seq_one_letter_code
_entity_poly.pdbx_strand_id
1 'polypeptide(L)' 'MAMKKGGGAAGLKQILRRCSSLGRRQQHGAGYEEEEDEAAATGLPSDVPRGHFAVYVGERRRRFVVPIALLDRPEFRSLL' A
#
# COMPACT_ATOMS: atom_id res chain seq x y z
N MET A 1 -16.01 33.57 52.47
CA MET A 1 -14.89 34.02 51.60
C MET A 1 -14.45 32.81 50.80
N ALA A 2 -14.71 32.71 49.48
CA ALA A 2 -13.89 33.27 48.37
C ALA A 2 -12.44 32.73 48.44
N MET A 3 -11.81 32.06 47.48
CA MET A 3 -11.99 31.97 46.01
C MET A 3 -11.07 30.85 45.43
N LYS A 4 -11.56 30.15 44.38
CA LYS A 4 -10.92 29.95 43.04
C LYS A 4 -9.57 29.20 42.99
N LYS A 5 -9.49 27.94 42.53
CA LYS A 5 -9.56 27.38 41.15
C LYS A 5 -8.45 27.85 40.19
N GLY A 6 -7.44 26.99 40.00
CA GLY A 6 -6.63 26.80 38.78
C GLY A 6 -6.54 25.28 38.57
N GLY A 7 -6.68 24.67 37.40
CA GLY A 7 -6.09 24.94 36.08
C GLY A 7 -5.26 23.68 35.75
N GLY A 8 -5.34 22.98 34.61
CA GLY A 8 -6.18 23.09 33.44
C GLY A 8 -6.31 21.71 32.78
N ALA A 9 -7.32 21.56 31.92
CA ALA A 9 -7.47 20.44 31.01
C ALA A 9 -6.95 20.86 29.63
N ALA A 10 -5.89 20.20 29.13
CA ALA A 10 -5.47 20.17 27.72
C ALA A 10 -4.21 19.28 27.66
N GLY A 11 -4.04 18.30 26.79
CA GLY A 11 -4.89 17.77 25.75
C GLY A 11 -4.36 16.40 25.37
N LEU A 12 -5.25 15.43 25.28
CA LEU A 12 -5.00 14.16 24.61
C LEU A 12 -5.08 14.41 23.10
N LYS A 13 -4.07 13.94 22.35
CA LYS A 13 -4.11 13.45 20.95
C LYS A 13 -2.75 13.69 20.28
N GLN A 14 -1.74 12.88 20.64
CA GLN A 14 -0.60 12.72 19.75
C GLN A 14 -0.92 11.69 18.66
N ILE A 15 -1.11 12.23 17.45
CA ILE A 15 -0.52 11.75 16.19
C ILE A 15 -0.93 10.33 15.75
N LEU A 16 -2.11 10.23 15.13
CA LEU A 16 -2.29 9.30 14.02
C LEU A 16 -1.82 10.02 12.74
N ARG A 17 -0.54 9.90 12.41
CA ARG A 17 0.06 10.49 11.20
C ARG A 17 -0.47 9.72 9.98
N ARG A 18 -1.55 10.23 9.40
CA ARG A 18 -2.05 9.88 8.07
C ARG A 18 -0.96 10.16 7.03
N CYS A 19 -0.27 9.12 6.58
CA CYS A 19 0.49 9.17 5.34
C CYS A 19 -0.25 8.30 4.30
N SER A 20 -1.23 8.90 3.64
CA SER A 20 -1.84 8.38 2.41
C SER A 20 -2.32 9.60 1.63
N SER A 21 -1.82 9.76 0.40
CA SER A 21 -2.08 10.86 -0.57
C SER A 21 -1.42 12.22 -0.33
N LEU A 22 -0.24 12.40 -0.92
CA LEU A 22 0.34 13.69 -1.34
C LEU A 22 1.36 13.27 -2.43
N GLY A 23 1.37 13.69 -3.68
CA GLY A 23 0.98 14.93 -4.34
C GLY A 23 2.00 15.06 -5.50
N ARG A 24 1.52 15.27 -6.72
CA ARG A 24 2.24 15.14 -8.00
C ARG A 24 3.39 16.14 -8.25
N ARG A 25 4.20 15.79 -9.28
CA ARG A 25 4.87 16.62 -10.33
C ARG A 25 6.36 16.99 -10.15
N GLN A 26 7.20 16.70 -11.17
CA GLN A 26 7.89 17.67 -12.06
C GLN A 26 9.04 17.03 -12.91
N GLN A 27 8.76 16.77 -14.21
CA GLN A 27 9.54 17.04 -15.44
C GLN A 27 11.06 16.77 -15.57
N HIS A 28 11.44 15.81 -16.44
CA HIS A 28 12.56 15.74 -17.44
C HIS A 28 12.79 14.23 -17.77
N GLY A 29 12.95 13.67 -18.96
CA GLY A 29 13.11 14.09 -20.35
C GLY A 29 13.76 12.91 -21.12
N ALA A 30 13.37 12.71 -22.39
CA ALA A 30 13.98 11.86 -23.44
C ALA A 30 13.65 10.35 -23.52
N GLY A 31 12.82 10.01 -24.52
CA GLY A 31 13.16 8.96 -25.50
C GLY A 31 12.47 7.59 -25.33
N TYR A 32 11.87 7.12 -26.42
CA TYR A 32 11.19 5.83 -26.63
C TYR A 32 9.83 5.71 -25.94
N GLU A 33 8.80 5.45 -26.75
CA GLU A 33 7.39 5.46 -26.34
C GLU A 33 7.06 4.16 -25.59
N GLU A 34 7.37 4.13 -24.29
CA GLU A 34 6.95 3.11 -23.35
C GLU A 34 6.31 3.82 -22.15
N GLU A 35 5.05 3.52 -21.83
CA GLU A 35 4.39 4.00 -20.60
C GLU A 35 5.04 3.33 -19.37
N GLU A 36 6.28 3.74 -19.06
CA GLU A 36 7.05 3.35 -17.88
C GLU A 36 6.65 4.22 -16.67
N ASP A 37 5.42 4.06 -16.20
CA ASP A 37 4.87 4.70 -15.00
C ASP A 37 5.46 4.05 -13.73
N GLU A 38 6.56 4.58 -13.16
CA GLU A 38 7.07 4.36 -11.77
C GLU A 38 7.28 2.92 -11.26
N ALA A 39 6.98 1.91 -12.07
CA ALA A 39 7.11 0.50 -11.73
C ALA A 39 8.54 -0.02 -11.98
N ALA A 40 9.27 0.61 -12.91
CA ALA A 40 10.61 0.19 -13.33
C ALA A 40 11.68 0.34 -12.22
N ALA A 41 11.50 1.25 -11.26
CA ALA A 41 12.42 1.39 -10.12
C ALA A 41 12.36 0.19 -9.15
N THR A 42 11.32 -0.64 -9.22
CA THR A 42 11.12 -1.78 -8.31
C THR A 42 11.27 -3.15 -8.98
N GLY A 43 11.46 -3.20 -10.31
CA GLY A 43 11.50 -4.46 -11.06
C GLY A 43 10.24 -5.31 -10.92
N LEU A 44 9.16 -4.73 -10.36
CA LEU A 44 7.89 -5.40 -10.16
C LEU A 44 7.10 -5.32 -11.46
N PRO A 45 6.45 -6.43 -11.86
CA PRO A 45 5.64 -6.41 -13.06
C PRO A 45 4.46 -5.46 -12.83
N SER A 46 4.25 -4.52 -13.76
CA SER A 46 3.22 -3.47 -13.67
C SER A 46 1.79 -4.02 -13.64
N ASP A 47 1.63 -5.29 -14.01
CA ASP A 47 0.35 -5.99 -14.09
C ASP A 47 -0.11 -6.61 -12.75
N VAL A 48 0.74 -6.63 -11.72
CA VAL A 48 0.37 -7.06 -10.37
C VAL A 48 0.29 -5.83 -9.47
N PRO A 49 -0.92 -5.43 -9.02
CA PRO A 49 -1.07 -4.33 -8.09
C PRO A 49 -0.29 -4.59 -6.79
N ARG A 50 0.28 -3.55 -6.20
CA ARG A 50 0.96 -3.65 -4.90
C ARG A 50 0.04 -4.33 -3.87
N GLY A 51 0.63 -5.21 -3.04
CA GLY A 51 -0.14 -5.98 -2.06
C GLY A 51 -0.86 -7.21 -2.64
N HIS A 52 -0.64 -7.52 -3.91
CA HIS A 52 -1.13 -8.74 -4.56
C HIS A 52 0.02 -9.61 -5.07
N PHE A 53 -0.29 -10.85 -5.38
CA PHE A 53 0.64 -11.79 -6.04
C PHE A 53 -0.09 -12.57 -7.14
N ALA A 54 0.65 -13.05 -8.12
CA ALA A 54 0.10 -13.86 -9.21
C ALA A 54 0.22 -15.36 -8.87
N VAL A 55 -0.87 -16.11 -9.02
CA VAL A 55 -0.90 -17.58 -8.94
C VAL A 55 -1.31 -18.17 -10.28
N TYR A 56 -0.72 -19.31 -10.62
CA TYR A 56 -1.02 -20.06 -11.85
C TYR A 56 -1.67 -21.39 -11.47
N VAL A 57 -2.91 -21.61 -11.90
CA VAL A 57 -3.71 -22.77 -11.47
C VAL A 57 -4.05 -23.67 -12.65
N GLY A 58 -3.99 -24.98 -12.41
CA GLY A 58 -4.33 -26.04 -13.36
C GLY A 58 -3.29 -26.24 -14.47
N GLU A 59 -3.53 -27.25 -15.32
CA GLU A 59 -2.64 -27.61 -16.43
C GLU A 59 -2.47 -26.46 -17.44
N ARG A 60 -3.55 -25.70 -17.69
CA ARG A 60 -3.54 -24.54 -18.58
C ARG A 60 -2.82 -23.32 -17.99
N ARG A 61 -2.27 -23.42 -16.77
CA ARG A 61 -1.60 -22.34 -16.02
C ARG A 61 -2.39 -21.04 -16.09
N ARG A 62 -3.68 -21.10 -15.74
CA ARG A 62 -4.52 -19.90 -15.74
C ARG A 62 -4.04 -18.97 -14.63
N ARG A 63 -3.76 -17.72 -14.98
CA ARG A 63 -3.27 -16.70 -14.05
C ARG A 63 -4.41 -16.05 -13.26
N PHE A 64 -4.21 -15.91 -11.96
CA PHE A 64 -5.07 -15.16 -11.05
C PHE A 64 -4.21 -14.21 -10.22
N VAL A 65 -4.71 -13.00 -9.97
CA VAL A 65 -4.06 -12.02 -9.09
C VAL A 65 -4.83 -11.99 -7.78
N VAL A 66 -4.17 -12.33 -6.68
CA VAL A 66 -4.79 -12.53 -5.37
C VAL A 66 -4.17 -11.61 -4.32
N PRO A 67 -4.96 -11.06 -3.36
CA PRO A 67 -4.42 -10.25 -2.28
C PRO A 67 -3.49 -11.06 -1.37
N ILE A 68 -2.35 -10.47 -0.97
CA ILE A 68 -1.41 -11.09 -0.01
C ILE A 68 -2.10 -11.39 1.34
N ALA A 69 -3.14 -10.63 1.70
CA ALA A 69 -3.95 -10.86 2.90
C ALA A 69 -4.61 -12.26 2.96
N LEU A 70 -4.72 -12.98 1.85
CA LEU A 70 -5.23 -14.35 1.84
C LEU A 70 -4.21 -15.38 2.33
N LEU A 71 -2.91 -15.05 2.38
CA LEU A 71 -1.87 -15.99 2.85
C LEU A 71 -2.02 -16.38 4.33
N ASP A 72 -2.76 -15.61 5.12
CA ASP A 72 -3.06 -15.95 6.52
C ASP A 72 -4.19 -16.96 6.69
N ARG A 73 -4.92 -17.26 5.62
CA ARG A 73 -6.02 -18.24 5.66
C ARG A 73 -5.45 -19.67 5.68
N PRO A 74 -6.00 -20.59 6.49
CA PRO A 74 -5.49 -21.95 6.61
C PRO A 74 -5.49 -22.69 5.26
N GLU A 75 -6.45 -22.41 4.39
CA GLU A 75 -6.53 -22.97 3.04
C GLU A 75 -5.31 -22.60 2.20
N PHE A 76 -4.84 -21.35 2.29
CA PHE A 76 -3.62 -20.90 1.61
C PHE A 76 -2.35 -21.39 2.30
N ARG A 77 -2.32 -21.43 3.64
CA ARG A 77 -1.16 -21.96 4.39
C ARG A 77 -0.90 -23.43 4.09
N SER A 78 -1.93 -24.21 3.80
CA SER A 78 -1.77 -25.61 3.40
C SER A 78 -1.11 -25.81 2.02
N LEU A 79 -0.98 -24.74 1.22
CA LEU A 79 -0.37 -24.76 -0.12
C LEU A 79 1.12 -24.37 -0.11
N LEU A 80 1.68 -23.98 1.04
CA LEU A 80 3.08 -23.55 1.23
C LEU A 80 3.85 -24.59 2.05
#